data_AF-A0A4U5P6L8-F1
#
_entry.id   AF-A0A4U5P6L8-F1
#
_cell.length_a   1.000
_cell.length_b   1.000
_cell.length_c   1.000
_cell.angle_alpha   90.00
_cell.angle_beta   90.00
_cell.angle_gamma   90.00
#
_symmetry.space_group_name_H-M   'P 1'
#
loop_
_entity.id
_entity.type
_entity.pdbx_description
1 polymer ?
#
loop_
_entity_poly.entity_id
_entity_poly.type
_entity_poly.pdbx_seq_one_letter_code
_entity_poly.pdbx_strand_id
1 'polypeptide(L)'
;MQLGNPVIAILLVSIISKLTKENSILEGVQNNLTTASSTSISPWLKKAMNHDPRPWPPGCWSMPWTCREGLNPPPARMRCCRNHCVDVSSDVNNCGFCGVRCPFTWQCCRGFSVDTNRSPLNCGRCGERCPWRVRCVYGMCGYAGPFPPRKLPDPPIPHPPFPFPHRPPKPWPPHRPGEDRPPSTSEDLKKLIFVQHVFLLGKKY
;
A
#
# COMPACT_ATOMS: atom_id res chain seq x y z
N MET A 1 -18.80 3.79 -72.34
CA MET A 1 -19.04 4.97 -71.49
C MET A 1 -20.55 5.16 -71.38
N GLN A 2 -21.24 4.43 -70.50
CA GLN A 2 -22.65 4.66 -70.24
C GLN A 2 -22.73 5.74 -69.16
N LEU A 3 -23.14 6.95 -69.54
CA LEU A 3 -23.50 7.99 -68.59
C LEU A 3 -24.69 7.46 -67.79
N GLY A 4 -24.41 7.00 -66.57
CA GLY A 4 -25.43 6.68 -65.58
C GLY A 4 -26.35 7.88 -65.41
N ASN A 5 -27.64 7.66 -65.62
CA ASN A 5 -28.65 8.71 -65.63
C ASN A 5 -28.64 9.43 -64.26
N PRO A 6 -28.34 10.74 -64.19
CA PRO A 6 -28.11 11.44 -62.92
C PRO A 6 -29.33 11.39 -61.99
N VAL A 7 -30.52 11.19 -62.57
CA VAL A 7 -31.77 11.00 -61.84
C VAL A 7 -31.74 9.71 -61.00
N ILE A 8 -31.14 8.63 -61.51
CA ILE A 8 -31.05 7.34 -60.80
C ILE A 8 -30.10 7.48 -59.60
N ALA A 9 -28.99 8.21 -59.75
CA ALA A 9 -28.06 8.47 -58.65
C ALA A 9 -28.71 9.28 -57.52
N ILE A 10 -29.51 10.30 -57.85
CA ILE A 10 -30.21 11.14 -56.87
C ILE A 10 -31.28 10.33 -56.13
N LEU A 11 -32.01 9.45 -56.83
CA LEU A 11 -33.00 8.56 -56.21
C LEU A 11 -32.34 7.56 -55.24
N LEU A 12 -31.21 6.97 -55.63
CA LEU A 12 -30.47 6.05 -54.75
C LEU A 12 -29.96 6.74 -53.48
N VAL A 13 -29.38 7.95 -53.59
CA VAL A 13 -28.89 8.71 -52.44
C VAL A 13 -30.03 9.12 -51.50
N SER A 14 -31.19 9.47 -52.04
CA SER A 14 -32.38 9.84 -51.25
C SER A 14 -32.96 8.65 -50.49
N ILE A 15 -32.98 7.46 -51.12
CA ILE A 15 -33.43 6.20 -50.49
C ILE A 15 -32.44 5.78 -49.40
N ILE A 16 -31.13 5.83 -49.66
CA ILE A 16 -30.08 5.51 -48.67
C ILE A 16 -30.17 6.46 -47.47
N SER A 17 -30.43 7.76 -47.69
CA SER A 17 -30.59 8.76 -46.61
C SER A 17 -31.85 8.53 -45.75
N LYS A 18 -32.90 7.95 -46.32
CA LYS A 18 -34.12 7.54 -45.57
C LYS A 18 -33.86 6.30 -44.73
N LEU A 19 -33.20 5.28 -45.31
CA LEU A 19 -32.85 4.03 -44.62
C LEU A 19 -31.87 4.23 -43.47
N THR A 20 -30.90 5.15 -43.60
CA THR A 20 -29.97 5.48 -42.51
C THR A 20 -30.62 6.30 -41.39
N LYS A 21 -31.62 7.13 -41.71
CA LYS A 21 -32.35 7.95 -40.72
C LYS A 21 -33.36 7.15 -39.89
N GLU A 22 -33.88 6.05 -40.43
CA GLU A 22 -34.74 5.10 -39.69
C GLU A 22 -33.90 4.07 -38.90
N ASN A 23 -32.70 3.72 -39.38
CA ASN A 23 -31.79 2.82 -38.66
C ASN A 23 -30.91 3.50 -37.60
N SER A 24 -30.79 4.83 -37.59
CA SER A 24 -30.02 5.55 -36.56
C SER A 24 -30.70 5.64 -35.19
N ILE A 25 -31.81 4.93 -34.96
CA ILE A 25 -32.45 4.78 -33.63
C ILE A 25 -32.11 3.42 -32.98
N LEU A 26 -31.34 2.54 -33.64
CA LEU A 26 -30.98 1.23 -33.09
C LEU A 26 -29.46 0.95 -33.06
N GLU A 27 -28.63 1.96 -32.77
CA GLU A 27 -27.29 1.73 -32.22
C GLU A 27 -27.07 2.54 -30.92
N GLY A 28 -28.10 2.54 -30.08
CA GLY A 28 -27.95 2.70 -28.63
C GLY A 28 -28.12 1.34 -27.99
N VAL A 29 -27.13 0.45 -28.15
CA VAL A 29 -27.06 -0.82 -27.42
C VAL A 29 -27.04 -0.50 -25.92
N GLN A 30 -28.23 -0.51 -25.32
CA GLN A 30 -28.44 -0.56 -23.88
C GLN A 30 -27.98 -1.93 -23.38
N ASN A 31 -26.67 -2.09 -23.22
CA ASN A 31 -26.16 -3.16 -22.38
C ASN A 31 -26.49 -2.79 -20.94
N ASN A 32 -27.67 -3.25 -20.52
CA ASN A 32 -28.25 -3.24 -19.17
C ASN A 32 -29.03 -1.98 -18.75
N LEU A 33 -29.95 -1.52 -19.60
CA LEU A 33 -31.15 -0.85 -19.08
C LEU A 33 -32.29 -1.86 -19.07
N THR A 34 -32.50 -2.49 -17.91
CA THR A 34 -33.74 -3.18 -17.60
C THR A 34 -34.85 -2.12 -17.58
N THR A 35 -35.37 -1.76 -18.75
CA THR A 35 -36.66 -1.08 -18.85
C THR A 35 -37.71 -2.15 -18.55
N ALA A 36 -37.79 -2.55 -17.28
CA ALA A 36 -38.94 -3.25 -16.78
C ALA A 36 -40.12 -2.29 -16.96
N SER A 37 -40.99 -2.66 -17.90
CA SER A 37 -42.28 -2.05 -18.12
C SER A 37 -42.92 -1.71 -16.77
N SER A 38 -43.32 -0.45 -16.59
CA SER A 38 -43.72 0.17 -15.32
C SER A 38 -45.03 -0.36 -14.69
N THR A 39 -45.44 -1.58 -15.05
CA THR A 39 -46.72 -2.19 -14.70
C THR A 39 -46.65 -3.41 -13.77
N SER A 40 -45.46 -3.88 -13.35
CA SER A 40 -45.37 -5.03 -12.40
C SER A 40 -44.75 -4.72 -11.03
N ILE A 41 -44.32 -3.49 -10.78
CA ILE A 41 -43.69 -3.12 -9.50
C ILE A 41 -44.80 -2.85 -8.48
N SER A 42 -44.86 -3.67 -7.42
CA SER A 42 -45.87 -3.54 -6.37
C SER A 42 -45.84 -2.14 -5.73
N PRO A 43 -46.98 -1.61 -5.25
CA PRO A 43 -47.02 -0.30 -4.59
C PRO A 43 -46.05 -0.19 -3.40
N TRP A 44 -45.84 -1.30 -2.68
CA TRP A 44 -44.84 -1.40 -1.63
C TRP A 44 -43.41 -1.34 -2.18
N LEU A 45 -43.12 -2.03 -3.28
CA LEU A 45 -41.80 -2.00 -3.91
C LEU A 45 -41.49 -0.61 -4.48
N LYS A 46 -42.47 0.08 -5.09
CA LYS A 46 -42.35 1.51 -5.44
C LYS A 46 -42.11 2.37 -4.20
N LYS A 47 -42.81 2.13 -3.09
CA LYS A 47 -42.64 2.89 -1.84
C LYS A 47 -41.29 2.61 -1.17
N ALA A 48 -40.76 1.40 -1.25
CA ALA A 48 -39.43 1.03 -0.76
C ALA A 48 -38.31 1.60 -1.64
N MET A 49 -38.57 1.76 -2.95
CA MET A 49 -37.67 2.43 -3.89
C MET A 49 -37.76 3.97 -3.83
N ASN A 50 -38.90 4.51 -3.39
CA ASN A 50 -39.17 5.94 -3.22
C ASN A 50 -38.91 6.46 -1.79
N HIS A 51 -38.90 5.59 -0.78
CA HIS A 51 -38.25 5.89 0.50
C HIS A 51 -36.76 5.83 0.23
N ASP A 52 -36.16 7.00 0.02
CA ASP A 52 -34.72 7.25 -0.17
C ASP A 52 -33.86 5.98 -0.09
N PRO A 53 -33.46 5.37 -1.23
CA PRO A 53 -32.36 4.44 -1.21
C PRO A 53 -31.15 5.30 -0.94
N ARG A 54 -30.87 5.64 0.34
CA ARG A 54 -29.88 6.65 0.75
C ARG A 54 -28.71 6.62 -0.22
N PRO A 55 -28.62 7.53 -1.20
CA PRO A 55 -27.49 7.55 -2.11
C PRO A 55 -26.40 8.23 -1.32
N TRP A 56 -25.83 7.50 -0.36
CA TRP A 56 -24.79 8.03 0.50
C TRP A 56 -23.56 8.16 -0.38
N PRO A 57 -23.06 9.38 -0.66
CA PRO A 57 -21.96 9.57 -1.60
C PRO A 57 -20.66 8.93 -1.07
N PRO A 58 -19.71 8.63 -1.98
CA PRO A 58 -18.63 7.69 -1.78
C PRO A 58 -17.58 8.29 -0.86
N GLY A 59 -17.58 7.93 0.42
CA GLY A 59 -16.46 8.23 1.30
C GLY A 59 -16.83 8.62 2.73
N CYS A 60 -15.81 9.04 3.45
CA CYS A 60 -15.87 9.14 4.90
C CYS A 60 -16.47 10.45 5.42
N TRP A 61 -16.73 11.46 4.57
CA TRP A 61 -17.35 12.72 5.02
C TRP A 61 -18.73 12.50 5.59
N SER A 62 -19.49 11.71 4.86
CA SER A 62 -20.85 11.39 5.23
C SER A 62 -20.81 10.14 6.15
N MET A 63 -19.84 9.23 5.98
CA MET A 63 -19.72 8.02 6.81
C MET A 63 -18.44 7.98 7.69
N PRO A 64 -18.34 8.78 8.77
CA PRO A 64 -17.12 8.86 9.59
C PRO A 64 -16.68 7.54 10.24
N TRP A 65 -17.62 6.63 10.50
CA TRP A 65 -17.33 5.34 11.13
C TRP A 65 -16.61 4.37 10.19
N THR A 66 -16.74 4.52 8.87
CA THR A 66 -16.03 3.70 7.88
C THR A 66 -14.51 3.76 8.04
N CYS A 67 -13.95 4.88 8.52
CA CYS A 67 -12.52 4.97 8.78
C CYS A 67 -12.07 4.19 10.01
N ARG A 68 -12.97 3.74 10.88
CA ARG A 68 -12.65 3.08 12.16
C ARG A 68 -12.91 1.57 12.13
N GLU A 69 -13.41 1.04 11.02
CA GLU A 69 -13.84 -0.34 10.89
C GLU A 69 -12.63 -1.27 10.66
N GLY A 70 -12.51 -2.33 11.47
CA GLY A 70 -11.59 -3.45 11.20
C GLY A 70 -10.23 -3.48 11.93
N LEU A 71 -9.90 -2.52 12.79
CA LEU A 71 -8.63 -2.54 13.54
C LEU A 71 -8.81 -2.98 14.99
N ASN A 72 -8.47 -4.24 15.27
CA ASN A 72 -8.32 -4.75 16.63
C ASN A 72 -6.96 -5.47 16.80
N PRO A 73 -6.00 -4.93 17.56
CA PRO A 73 -5.99 -3.59 18.16
C PRO A 73 -5.62 -2.51 17.12
N PRO A 74 -6.08 -1.26 17.24
CA PRO A 74 -5.66 -0.19 16.35
C PRO A 74 -4.34 0.44 16.81
N PRO A 75 -3.19 0.21 16.13
CA PRO A 75 -2.05 1.12 16.28
C PRO A 75 -2.32 2.47 15.62
N ALA A 76 -3.22 2.49 14.64
CA ALA A 76 -3.49 3.60 13.75
C ALA A 76 -4.75 4.37 14.15
N ARG A 77 -4.66 5.70 14.16
CA ARG A 77 -5.81 6.59 14.39
C ARG A 77 -6.28 7.11 13.05
N MET A 78 -7.23 6.43 12.44
CA MET A 78 -7.79 6.87 11.17
C MET A 78 -8.79 8.01 11.37
N ARG A 79 -8.65 9.07 10.56
CA ARG A 79 -9.61 10.17 10.47
C ARG A 79 -9.99 10.41 9.01
N CYS A 80 -11.18 10.97 8.82
CA CYS A 80 -11.59 11.44 7.51
C CYS A 80 -10.91 12.79 7.19
N CYS A 81 -10.01 12.80 6.22
CA CYS A 81 -9.35 13.98 5.69
C CYS A 81 -9.70 14.12 4.20
N ARG A 82 -10.40 15.20 3.81
CA ARG A 82 -10.81 15.46 2.42
C ARG A 82 -11.51 14.26 1.76
N ASN A 83 -12.49 13.68 2.46
CA ASN A 83 -13.26 12.51 2.04
C ASN A 83 -12.46 11.18 1.88
N HIS A 84 -11.21 11.15 2.37
CA HIS A 84 -10.38 9.93 2.44
C HIS A 84 -10.02 9.57 3.89
N CYS A 85 -9.94 8.28 4.20
CA CYS A 85 -9.45 7.83 5.50
C CYS A 85 -7.92 7.91 5.53
N VAL A 86 -7.37 8.69 6.46
CA VAL A 86 -5.94 8.90 6.64
C VAL A 86 -5.55 8.51 8.06
N ASP A 87 -4.41 7.84 8.22
CA ASP A 87 -3.86 7.53 9.53
C ASP A 87 -3.13 8.76 10.10
N VAL A 88 -3.78 9.47 11.01
CA VAL A 88 -3.18 10.64 11.67
C VAL A 88 -2.15 10.26 12.73
N SER A 89 -1.89 8.97 12.97
CA SER A 89 -0.89 8.54 13.94
C SER A 89 0.51 8.40 13.37
N SER A 90 0.63 8.20 12.04
CA SER A 90 1.88 7.89 11.35
C SER A 90 2.13 8.74 10.10
N ASP A 91 1.09 9.34 9.50
CA ASP A 91 1.25 10.20 8.33
C ASP A 91 1.91 11.54 8.72
N VAL A 92 3.10 11.78 8.15
CA VAL A 92 3.89 13.00 8.33
C VAL A 92 3.14 14.26 7.86
N ASN A 93 2.18 14.13 6.95
CA ASN A 93 1.41 15.23 6.37
C ASN A 93 0.07 15.48 7.07
N ASN A 94 -0.34 14.57 7.93
CA ASN A 94 -1.61 14.61 8.65
C ASN A 94 -1.41 14.20 10.12
N CYS A 95 -0.30 14.61 10.73
CA CYS A 95 0.11 14.14 12.04
C CYS A 95 -0.76 14.74 13.15
N GLY A 96 -1.49 13.89 13.86
CA GLY A 96 -2.46 14.26 14.90
C GLY A 96 -3.79 14.77 14.33
N PHE A 97 -3.74 15.59 13.27
CA PHE A 97 -4.89 16.16 12.58
C PHE A 97 -4.65 16.31 11.07
N CYS A 98 -5.75 16.39 10.30
CA CYS A 98 -5.70 16.57 8.86
C CYS A 98 -4.96 17.87 8.47
N GLY A 99 -4.01 17.77 7.54
CA GLY A 99 -3.22 18.89 7.04
C GLY A 99 -2.11 19.37 7.98
N VAL A 100 -1.96 18.78 9.17
CA VAL A 100 -0.86 19.10 10.08
C VAL A 100 0.38 18.34 9.62
N ARG A 101 1.35 19.08 9.09
CA ARG A 101 2.61 18.50 8.59
C ARG A 101 3.70 18.62 9.65
N CYS A 102 4.45 17.53 9.87
CA CYS A 102 5.63 17.57 10.72
C CYS A 102 6.70 18.50 10.12
N PRO A 103 7.55 19.12 10.97
CA PRO A 103 8.72 19.86 10.53
C PRO A 103 9.69 19.00 9.68
N PHE A 104 10.58 19.65 8.94
CA PHE A 104 11.60 18.97 8.15
C PHE A 104 12.43 18.02 9.03
N THR A 105 12.72 16.81 8.54
CA THR A 105 13.39 15.68 9.24
C THR A 105 12.64 15.03 10.42
N TRP A 106 11.46 15.53 10.81
CA TRP A 106 10.68 14.95 11.90
C TRP A 106 9.74 13.87 11.37
N GLN A 107 9.42 12.89 12.20
CA GLN A 107 8.46 11.82 11.89
C GLN A 107 7.18 12.00 12.70
N CYS A 108 6.07 11.44 12.22
CA CYS A 108 4.84 11.37 13.00
C CYS A 108 4.85 10.10 13.86
N CYS A 109 4.90 10.27 15.18
CA CYS A 109 4.87 9.18 16.15
C CYS A 109 3.61 9.30 17.00
N ARG A 110 2.66 8.38 16.80
CA ARG A 110 1.40 8.30 17.57
C ARG A 110 0.59 9.61 17.54
N GLY A 111 0.69 10.34 16.43
CA GLY A 111 -0.01 11.62 16.22
C GLY A 111 0.73 12.85 16.74
N PHE A 112 2.02 12.70 17.07
CA PHE A 112 2.89 13.81 17.46
C PHE A 112 4.11 13.86 16.56
N SER A 113 4.49 15.06 16.12
CA SER A 113 5.75 15.26 15.42
C SER A 113 6.90 15.05 16.40
N VAL A 114 7.84 14.17 16.06
CA VAL A 114 9.00 13.85 16.87
C VAL A 114 10.27 13.93 16.03
N ASP A 115 11.30 14.60 16.55
CA ASP A 115 12.64 14.54 15.98
C ASP A 115 13.32 13.20 16.32
N THR A 116 13.23 12.25 15.40
CA THR A 116 13.86 10.93 15.58
C THR A 116 15.39 11.00 15.53
N ASN A 117 15.99 12.14 15.16
CA ASN A 117 17.44 12.27 15.14
C ASN A 117 18.05 12.56 16.52
N ARG A 118 17.24 13.09 17.44
CA ARG A 118 17.69 13.57 18.76
C ARG A 118 16.89 12.98 19.90
N SER A 119 15.68 12.47 19.65
CA SER A 119 14.82 11.92 20.69
C SER A 119 15.41 10.64 21.28
N PRO A 120 15.73 10.60 22.58
CA PRO A 120 16.26 9.38 23.22
C PRO A 120 15.22 8.26 23.34
N LEU A 121 13.93 8.59 23.17
CA LEU A 121 12.80 7.66 23.24
C LEU A 121 12.27 7.25 21.86
N ASN A 122 12.75 7.87 20.78
CA ASN A 122 12.31 7.61 19.40
C ASN A 122 13.49 7.69 18.43
N CYS A 123 14.65 7.14 18.80
CA CYS A 123 15.88 7.32 18.05
C CYS A 123 15.84 6.51 16.74
N GLY A 124 15.92 7.18 15.60
CA GLY A 124 15.83 6.57 14.26
C GLY A 124 14.41 6.18 13.86
N ARG A 125 13.60 5.67 14.79
CA ARG A 125 12.18 5.34 14.58
C ARG A 125 11.34 5.58 15.85
N CYS A 126 10.03 5.70 15.67
CA CYS A 126 9.09 5.84 16.79
C CYS A 126 9.21 4.68 17.80
N GLY A 127 9.27 5.00 19.09
CA GLY A 127 9.35 4.05 20.20
C GLY A 127 10.71 3.40 20.43
N GLU A 128 11.71 3.68 19.59
CA GLU A 128 13.06 3.14 19.78
C GLU A 128 13.82 3.94 20.84
N ARG A 129 14.13 3.28 21.96
CA ARG A 129 14.80 3.92 23.09
C ARG A 129 16.28 3.54 23.12
N CYS A 130 17.15 4.54 23.21
CA CYS A 130 18.57 4.28 23.40
C CYS A 130 18.85 3.67 24.80
N PRO A 131 19.92 2.85 24.92
CA PRO A 131 20.35 2.32 26.21
C PRO A 131 20.60 3.44 27.24
N TRP A 132 20.61 3.07 28.52
CA TRP A 132 20.81 4.03 29.61
C TRP A 132 22.10 4.85 29.39
N ARG A 133 21.99 6.18 29.51
CA ARG A 133 23.06 7.17 29.27
C ARG A 133 23.62 7.22 27.84
N VAL A 134 23.03 6.55 26.87
CA VAL A 134 23.41 6.65 25.45
C VAL A 134 22.58 7.75 24.79
N ARG A 135 23.27 8.69 24.12
CA ARG A 135 22.60 9.78 23.38
C ARG A 135 22.14 9.30 22.00
N CYS A 136 21.03 9.87 21.53
CA CYS A 136 20.59 9.75 20.14
C CYS A 136 21.21 10.90 19.33
N VAL A 137 21.95 10.57 18.28
CA VAL A 137 22.55 11.55 17.38
C VAL A 137 22.39 11.04 15.94
N TYR A 138 21.83 11.87 15.06
CA TYR A 138 21.47 11.51 13.66
C TYR A 138 20.64 10.22 13.54
N GLY A 139 19.79 9.95 14.54
CA GLY A 139 18.90 8.78 14.52
C GLY A 139 19.58 7.48 14.91
N MET A 140 20.79 7.56 15.48
CA MET A 140 21.55 6.42 15.93
C MET A 140 21.96 6.59 17.40
N CYS A 141 21.77 5.53 18.18
CA CYS A 141 22.21 5.50 19.57
C CYS A 141 23.73 5.37 19.63
N GLY A 142 24.39 6.30 20.31
CA GLY A 142 25.84 6.25 20.53
C GLY A 142 26.68 6.62 19.30
N TYR A 143 26.09 7.25 18.28
CA TYR A 143 26.83 7.74 17.13
C TYR A 143 27.97 8.66 17.56
N ALA A 144 29.19 8.33 17.11
CA ALA A 144 30.45 9.01 17.44
C ALA A 144 30.77 9.13 18.95
N GLY A 145 30.06 8.40 19.83
CA GLY A 145 30.38 8.29 21.24
C GLY A 145 31.34 7.13 21.53
N PRO A 146 32.03 7.12 22.69
CA PRO A 146 32.67 5.90 23.15
C PRO A 146 31.60 4.80 23.21
N PHE A 147 31.93 3.61 22.70
CA PHE A 147 31.02 2.47 22.74
C PHE A 147 30.43 2.38 24.15
N PRO A 148 29.10 2.19 24.30
CA PRO A 148 28.57 1.90 25.62
C PRO A 148 29.38 0.74 26.20
N PRO A 149 29.75 0.77 27.49
CA PRO A 149 30.35 -0.40 28.10
C PRO A 149 29.47 -1.59 27.70
N ARG A 150 30.08 -2.63 27.10
CA ARG A 150 29.35 -3.86 26.79
C ARG A 150 28.50 -4.14 28.02
N LYS A 151 27.19 -4.35 27.85
CA LYS A 151 26.37 -4.86 28.95
C LYS A 151 27.20 -6.00 29.54
N LEU A 152 27.63 -5.84 30.80
CA LEU A 152 28.28 -6.94 31.50
C LEU A 152 27.35 -8.13 31.26
N PRO A 153 27.85 -9.32 30.84
CA PRO A 153 27.00 -10.47 30.65
C PRO A 153 26.03 -10.53 31.83
N ASP A 154 24.73 -10.62 31.56
CA ASP A 154 23.75 -10.75 32.63
C ASP A 154 24.28 -11.83 33.58
N PRO A 155 24.34 -11.59 34.90
CA PRO A 155 24.81 -12.60 35.83
C PRO A 155 24.03 -13.89 35.53
N PRO A 156 24.68 -15.06 35.49
CA PRO A 156 24.02 -16.30 35.14
C PRO A 156 22.77 -16.41 36.00
N ILE A 157 21.59 -16.39 35.34
CA ILE A 157 20.32 -16.62 36.00
C ILE A 157 20.48 -17.95 36.72
N PRO A 158 20.31 -18.04 38.06
CA PRO A 158 20.39 -19.31 38.75
C PRO A 158 19.34 -20.23 38.13
N HIS A 159 19.79 -21.15 37.30
CA HIS A 159 18.91 -22.17 36.75
C HIS A 159 18.48 -23.02 37.94
N PRO A 160 17.19 -23.19 38.22
CA PRO A 160 16.77 -24.21 39.18
C PRO A 160 17.38 -25.53 38.72
N PRO A 161 17.89 -26.38 39.63
CA PRO A 161 18.51 -27.63 39.26
C PRO A 161 17.53 -28.42 38.39
N PHE A 162 17.89 -28.62 37.11
CA PHE A 162 17.07 -29.39 36.19
C PHE A 162 16.92 -30.82 36.75
N PRO A 163 15.69 -31.33 36.95
CA PRO A 163 15.49 -32.67 37.51
C PRO A 163 15.78 -33.80 36.51
N PHE A 164 16.25 -33.50 35.29
CA PHE A 164 16.32 -34.50 34.22
C PHE A 164 17.68 -34.48 33.50
N PRO A 165 18.30 -35.65 33.27
CA PRO A 165 19.52 -35.74 32.47
C PRO A 165 19.24 -35.33 31.02
N HIS A 166 20.10 -34.49 30.46
CA HIS A 166 20.02 -34.07 29.06
C HIS A 166 20.14 -35.29 28.14
N ARG A 167 19.10 -35.52 27.33
CA ARG A 167 19.21 -36.42 26.18
C ARG A 167 20.25 -35.84 25.21
N PRO A 168 21.22 -36.62 24.70
CA PRO A 168 22.20 -36.09 23.76
C PRO A 168 21.49 -35.51 22.53
N PRO A 169 21.96 -34.36 22.00
CA PRO A 169 21.40 -33.78 20.79
C PRO A 169 21.51 -34.78 19.65
N LYS A 170 20.44 -34.94 18.87
CA LYS A 170 20.48 -35.78 17.66
C LYS A 170 21.52 -35.20 16.69
N PRO A 171 22.34 -36.03 16.03
CA PRO A 171 23.25 -35.56 14.99
C PRO A 171 22.48 -34.81 13.89
N TRP A 172 23.08 -33.74 13.39
CA TRP A 172 22.55 -33.01 12.25
C TRP A 172 22.47 -33.95 11.03
N PRO A 173 21.37 -33.92 10.25
CA PRO A 173 21.31 -34.67 9.01
C PRO A 173 22.41 -34.16 8.07
N PRO A 174 23.04 -35.04 7.28
CA PRO A 174 24.05 -34.63 6.32
C PRO A 174 23.46 -33.61 5.34
N HIS A 175 24.23 -32.54 5.07
CA HIS A 175 23.84 -31.52 4.11
C HIS A 175 23.64 -32.16 2.72
N ARG A 176 22.53 -31.80 2.06
CA ARG A 176 22.32 -32.14 0.65
C ARG A 176 23.35 -31.37 -0.21
N PRO A 177 24.04 -32.04 -1.15
CA PRO A 177 24.85 -31.33 -2.13
C PRO A 177 23.94 -30.44 -2.99
N GLY A 178 24.21 -29.13 -3.04
CA GLY A 178 23.53 -28.20 -3.97
C GLY A 178 22.84 -26.97 -3.35
N GLU A 179 22.90 -26.76 -2.04
CA GLU A 179 22.42 -25.50 -1.45
C GLU A 179 23.59 -24.49 -1.42
N ASP A 180 23.72 -23.71 -2.50
CA ASP A 180 24.73 -22.65 -2.60
C ASP A 180 24.50 -21.60 -1.51
N ARG A 181 25.51 -21.46 -0.64
CA ARG A 181 25.52 -20.43 0.41
C ARG A 181 25.58 -19.06 -0.28
N PRO A 182 24.72 -18.07 0.08
CA PRO A 182 24.85 -16.73 -0.49
C PRO A 182 26.22 -16.13 -0.12
N PRO A 183 26.92 -15.47 -1.06
CA PRO A 183 28.29 -15.01 -0.86
C PRO A 183 28.34 -13.96 0.24
N SER A 184 29.13 -14.23 1.27
CA SER A 184 29.22 -13.43 2.50
C SER A 184 30.41 -12.48 2.51
N THR A 185 31.10 -12.28 1.38
CA THR A 185 32.30 -11.44 1.35
C THR A 185 32.32 -10.46 0.17
N SER A 186 32.91 -9.28 0.42
CA SER A 186 33.03 -8.19 -0.54
C SER A 186 33.92 -8.49 -1.76
N GLU A 187 34.70 -9.58 -1.73
CA GLU A 187 35.54 -9.99 -2.86
C GLU A 187 34.74 -10.68 -3.97
N ASP A 188 33.64 -11.37 -3.63
CA ASP A 188 32.80 -12.06 -4.61
C ASP A 188 31.97 -11.09 -5.46
N LEU A 189 31.57 -9.94 -4.89
CA LEU A 189 30.94 -8.85 -5.62
C LEU A 189 31.89 -8.22 -6.66
N LYS A 190 33.20 -8.15 -6.39
CA LYS A 190 34.18 -7.64 -7.36
C LYS A 190 34.32 -8.57 -8.56
N LYS A 191 34.23 -9.89 -8.36
CA LYS A 191 34.23 -10.87 -9.46
C LYS A 191 32.96 -10.79 -10.31
N LEU A 192 31.79 -10.64 -9.69
CA LEU A 192 30.52 -10.42 -10.42
C LEU A 192 30.53 -9.13 -11.25
N ILE A 193 31.04 -8.04 -10.70
CA ILE A 193 31.18 -6.76 -11.42
C ILE A 193 32.16 -6.91 -12.59
N PHE A 194 33.28 -7.64 -12.41
CA PHE A 194 34.25 -7.88 -13.48
C PHE A 194 33.66 -8.72 -14.63
N VAL A 195 32.92 -9.78 -14.32
CA VAL A 195 32.22 -10.60 -15.33
C VAL A 195 31.18 -9.79 -16.10
N GLN A 196 30.43 -8.92 -15.42
CA GLN A 196 29.42 -8.08 -16.06
C GLN A 196 30.03 -6.99 -16.96
N HIS A 197 31.21 -6.48 -16.60
CA HIS A 197 31.95 -5.50 -17.41
C HIS A 197 32.54 -6.13 -18.69
N VAL A 198 33.00 -7.38 -18.63
CA VAL A 198 33.48 -8.13 -19.81
C VAL A 198 32.32 -8.45 -20.76
N PHE A 199 31.14 -8.80 -20.25
CA PHE A 199 29.95 -9.08 -21.07
C PHE A 199 29.39 -7.86 -21.80
N LEU A 200 29.52 -6.66 -21.22
CA LEU A 200 29.06 -5.41 -21.84
C LEU A 200 30.03 -4.88 -22.90
N LEU A 201 31.33 -5.19 -22.81
CA LEU A 201 32.33 -4.82 -23.81
C LEU A 201 32.40 -5.81 -24.99
N GLY A 202 31.95 -7.06 -24.81
CA GLY A 202 31.88 -8.07 -25.88
C GLY A 202 30.66 -7.98 -26.82
N LYS A 203 29.75 -7.02 -26.63
CA LYS A 203 28.58 -6.79 -27.49
C LYS A 203 28.72 -5.61 -28.46
N LYS A 204 29.94 -5.09 -28.65
CA LYS A 204 30.25 -4.09 -29.68
C LYS A 204 31.28 -4.62 -30.67
N TYR A 205 30.92 -5.65 -31.42
CA TYR A 205 31.41 -5.91 -32.79
C TYR A 205 30.30 -6.64 -33.54
#